data_AF-A0A812Y2D9-F1
#
_entry.id   AF-A0A812Y2D9-F1
#
_cell.length_a   1.000
_cell.length_b   1.000
_cell.length_c   1.000
_cell.angle_alpha   90.00
_cell.angle_beta   90.00
_cell.angle_gamma   90.00
#
_symmetry.space_group_name_H-M   'P 1'
#
loop_
_entity.id
_entity.type
_entity.pdbx_description
1 polymer ?
#
loop_
_entity_poly.entity_id
_entity_poly.type
_entity_poly.pdbx_seq_one_letter_code
_entity_poly.pdbx_strand_id
1 'polypeptide(L)'
;MSVLYLVCDLDNTVFTFTATMRTTWEFSRLSSFHQENGKDKFVIHQATDATNGTRWVLENQSKGAGNIFGTPKYAGNGPPFQGGPSPPRGMWNVWDCPFHLTDVMPRYDAIQSPFTLKVPFVEMAYREEGAVAYLELVICETAMDDESL
;
A
#
# COMPACT_ATOMS: atom_id res chain seq x y z
N MET A 1 -18.11 -6.43 3.74
CA MET A 1 -16.66 -6.74 3.73
C MET A 1 -15.95 -5.68 4.53
N SER A 2 -14.95 -6.04 5.35
CA SER A 2 -14.17 -5.05 6.11
C SER A 2 -13.07 -4.49 5.22
N VAL A 3 -12.94 -3.16 5.18
CA VAL A 3 -11.91 -2.45 4.41
C VAL A 3 -10.96 -1.76 5.38
N LEU A 4 -9.68 -1.76 5.05
CA LEU A 4 -8.63 -1.07 5.78
C LEU A 4 -7.85 -0.16 4.85
N TYR A 5 -7.40 0.96 5.39
CA TYR A 5 -6.61 1.96 4.72
C TYR A 5 -5.26 2.05 5.43
N LEU A 6 -4.20 1.77 4.71
CA LEU A 6 -2.83 1.97 5.16
C LEU A 6 -2.33 3.26 4.53
N VAL A 7 -2.19 4.30 5.35
CA VAL A 7 -1.86 5.66 4.94
C VAL A 7 -0.40 5.94 5.24
N CYS A 8 0.35 6.44 4.27
CA CYS A 8 1.70 6.94 4.50
C CYS A 8 1.63 8.37 5.07
N ASP A 9 2.26 8.61 6.22
CA ASP A 9 2.21 9.93 6.88
C ASP A 9 3.06 10.98 6.14
N LEU A 10 3.98 10.56 5.27
CA LEU A 10 4.91 11.46 4.56
C LEU A 10 4.28 12.13 3.34
N ASP A 11 3.55 11.35 2.54
CA ASP A 11 3.04 11.76 1.22
C ASP A 11 1.52 11.59 1.09
N ASN A 12 0.84 11.16 2.15
CA ASN A 12 -0.60 10.84 2.18
C ASN A 12 -1.01 9.74 1.18
N THR A 13 -0.07 8.91 0.72
CA THR A 13 -0.40 7.76 -0.14
C THR A 13 -1.28 6.77 0.63
N VAL A 14 -2.39 6.35 0.02
CA VAL A 14 -3.36 5.43 0.64
C VAL A 14 -3.38 4.09 -0.09
N PHE A 15 -3.03 3.03 0.64
CA PHE A 15 -3.18 1.65 0.19
C PHE A 15 -4.46 1.05 0.78
N THR A 16 -5.33 0.53 -0.07
CA THR A 16 -6.61 -0.07 0.35
C THR A 16 -6.50 -1.59 0.42
N PHE A 17 -6.94 -2.16 1.53
CA PHE A 17 -6.95 -3.60 1.79
C PHE A 17 -8.38 -4.07 2.10
N THR A 18 -8.80 -5.18 1.50
CA THR A 18 -10.14 -5.75 1.69
C THR A 18 -10.02 -7.12 2.34
N ALA A 19 -10.86 -7.38 3.33
CA ALA A 19 -10.90 -8.69 3.99
C ALA A 19 -11.31 -9.78 2.98
N THR A 20 -10.46 -10.77 2.80
CA THR A 20 -10.74 -11.96 1.98
C THR A 20 -11.12 -13.16 2.84
N MET A 21 -10.58 -13.23 4.06
CA MET A 21 -10.89 -14.24 5.07
C MET A 21 -11.00 -13.59 6.45
N ARG A 22 -11.30 -14.39 7.48
CA ARG A 22 -11.50 -13.89 8.86
C ARG A 22 -10.28 -13.15 9.41
N THR A 23 -9.08 -13.52 9.00
CA THR A 23 -7.80 -12.98 9.52
C THR A 23 -6.86 -12.54 8.41
N THR A 24 -7.39 -12.23 7.22
CA THR A 24 -6.60 -11.92 6.03
C THR A 24 -7.21 -10.76 5.26
N TRP A 25 -6.41 -9.75 4.97
CA TRP A 25 -6.77 -8.63 4.11
C TRP A 25 -5.80 -8.54 2.94
N GLU A 26 -6.33 -8.45 1.73
CA GLU A 26 -5.52 -8.37 0.49
C GLU A 26 -5.62 -6.98 -0.13
N PHE A 27 -4.50 -6.53 -0.71
CA PHE A 27 -4.43 -5.25 -1.39
C PHE A 27 -5.40 -5.20 -2.59
N SER A 28 -6.28 -4.20 -2.61
CA SER A 28 -7.51 -4.22 -3.41
C SER A 28 -7.40 -3.56 -4.80
N ARG A 29 -6.33 -2.80 -5.09
CA ARG A 29 -6.20 -2.03 -6.34
C ARG A 29 -5.40 -2.73 -7.44
N LEU A 30 -5.34 -4.06 -7.42
CA LEU A 30 -4.65 -4.82 -8.47
C LEU A 30 -5.61 -5.14 -9.61
N SER A 31 -5.13 -5.00 -10.86
CA SER A 31 -5.88 -5.45 -12.03
C SER A 31 -6.15 -6.96 -11.95
N SER A 32 -7.23 -7.44 -12.55
CA SER A 32 -7.57 -8.88 -12.57
C SER A 32 -6.41 -9.73 -13.08
N PHE A 33 -5.65 -9.24 -14.06
CA PHE A 33 -4.44 -9.91 -14.56
C PHE A 33 -3.36 -10.10 -13.47
N HIS A 34 -3.15 -9.10 -12.60
CA HIS A 34 -2.16 -9.19 -11.53
C HIS A 34 -2.63 -10.15 -10.42
N GLN A 35 -3.93 -10.10 -10.10
CA GLN A 35 -4.56 -10.98 -9.11
C GLN A 35 -4.51 -12.46 -9.55
N GLU A 36 -4.93 -12.75 -10.79
CA GLU A 36 -5.03 -14.11 -11.33
C GLU A 36 -3.67 -14.78 -11.55
N ASN A 37 -2.64 -13.99 -11.89
CA ASN A 37 -1.29 -14.51 -12.11
C ASN A 37 -0.41 -14.48 -10.85
N GLY A 38 -0.93 -13.99 -9.72
CA GLY A 38 -0.19 -13.85 -8.46
C GLY A 38 1.07 -13.00 -8.59
N LYS A 39 1.10 -12.04 -9.53
CA LYS A 39 2.27 -11.20 -9.78
C LYS A 39 2.51 -10.21 -8.64
N ASP A 40 1.43 -9.63 -8.15
CA ASP A 40 1.42 -8.73 -6.99
C ASP A 40 0.44 -9.30 -5.97
N LYS A 41 0.90 -9.60 -4.76
CA LYS A 41 0.02 -10.07 -3.69
C LYS A 41 0.53 -9.59 -2.34
N PHE A 42 0.07 -8.40 -1.94
CA PHE A 42 0.37 -7.84 -0.62
C PHE A 42 -0.76 -8.16 0.35
N VAL A 43 -0.41 -8.76 1.49
CA VAL A 43 -1.39 -9.33 2.42
C VAL A 43 -1.08 -8.89 3.84
N ILE A 44 -2.13 -8.47 4.55
CA ILE A 44 -2.12 -8.32 6.01
C ILE A 44 -2.69 -9.59 6.63
N HIS A 45 -1.87 -10.33 7.37
CA HIS A 45 -2.30 -11.56 8.03
C HIS A 45 -1.52 -11.81 9.32
N GLN A 46 -1.93 -12.84 10.06
CA GLN A 46 -1.15 -13.38 11.17
C GLN A 46 -0.09 -14.35 10.64
N ALA A 47 1.18 -14.02 10.85
CA ALA A 47 2.30 -14.93 10.64
C ALA A 47 2.71 -15.55 11.98
N THR A 48 3.01 -16.85 11.96
CA THR A 48 3.52 -17.56 13.13
C THR A 48 4.98 -17.90 12.92
N ASP A 49 5.83 -17.40 13.80
CA ASP A 49 7.26 -17.69 13.85
C ASP A 49 7.54 -18.52 15.12
N ALA A 50 8.35 -19.57 14.98
CA ALA A 50 8.75 -20.43 16.09
C ALA A 50 9.43 -19.66 17.23
N THR A 51 10.06 -18.52 16.93
CA THR A 51 10.82 -17.71 17.89
C THR A 51 9.99 -16.57 18.48
N ASN A 52 9.10 -15.97 17.68
CA ASN A 52 8.41 -14.73 18.02
C ASN A 52 6.89 -14.90 18.24
N GLY A 53 6.38 -16.13 18.13
CA GLY A 53 4.96 -16.42 18.24
C GLY A 53 4.14 -15.90 17.05
N THR A 54 2.83 -15.85 17.24
CA THR A 54 1.90 -15.35 16.22
C THR A 54 1.78 -13.82 16.30
N ARG A 55 2.06 -13.14 15.18
CA ARG A 55 1.98 -11.67 15.08
C ARG A 55 1.37 -11.23 13.75
N TRP A 56 0.79 -10.04 13.74
CA TRP A 56 0.32 -9.41 12.52
C TRP A 56 1.49 -8.88 11.69
N VAL A 57 1.45 -9.14 10.39
CA VAL A 57 2.47 -8.71 9.43
C VAL A 57 1.83 -8.24 8.12
N LEU A 58 2.56 -7.40 7.40
CA LEU A 58 2.37 -7.12 5.99
C LEU A 58 3.43 -7.92 5.22
N GLU A 59 2.98 -8.85 4.39
CA GLU A 59 3.84 -9.75 3.63
C GLU A 59 3.62 -9.59 2.12
N ASN A 60 4.72 -9.67 1.38
CA ASN A 60 4.67 -9.84 -0.06
C ASN A 60 4.60 -11.34 -0.39
N GLN A 61 3.39 -11.79 -0.75
CA GLN A 61 3.07 -13.15 -1.16
C GLN A 61 2.98 -13.30 -2.69
N SER A 62 3.57 -12.36 -3.44
CA SER A 62 3.72 -12.50 -4.89
C SER A 62 4.45 -13.79 -5.26
N LYS A 63 4.22 -14.30 -6.46
CA LYS A 63 4.85 -15.52 -6.96
C LYS A 63 6.38 -15.39 -6.93
N GLY A 64 7.04 -16.21 -6.12
CA GLY A 64 8.49 -16.18 -5.92
C GLY A 64 8.99 -15.19 -4.87
N ALA A 65 8.07 -14.43 -4.24
CA ALA A 65 8.33 -13.64 -3.04
C ALA A 65 7.94 -14.42 -1.77
N GLY A 66 8.17 -13.80 -0.61
CA GLY A 66 7.87 -14.36 0.71
C GLY A 66 8.50 -13.55 1.84
N ASN A 67 8.52 -12.23 1.69
CA ASN A 67 9.20 -11.34 2.62
C ASN A 67 8.18 -10.48 3.36
N ILE A 68 8.31 -10.48 4.68
CA ILE A 68 7.62 -9.52 5.55
C ILE A 68 8.28 -8.17 5.37
N PHE A 69 7.49 -7.15 5.05
CA PHE A 69 7.98 -5.78 4.87
C PHE A 69 7.21 -4.76 5.70
N GLY A 70 6.17 -5.19 6.42
CA GLY A 70 5.43 -4.33 7.34
C GLY A 70 5.12 -5.01 8.67
N THR A 71 5.26 -4.28 9.77
CA THR A 71 4.87 -4.73 11.12
C THR A 71 4.24 -3.60 11.92
N PRO A 72 3.30 -3.89 12.85
CA PRO A 72 2.77 -2.89 13.75
C PRO A 72 3.88 -2.24 14.60
N LYS A 73 3.90 -0.91 14.68
CA LYS A 73 4.80 -0.17 15.55
C LYS A 73 4.19 -0.13 16.95
N TYR A 74 4.88 -0.71 17.92
CA TYR A 74 4.43 -0.74 19.31
C TYR A 74 4.53 0.65 19.95
N ALA A 75 3.39 1.19 20.38
CA ALA A 75 3.35 2.31 21.32
C ALA A 75 3.57 1.79 22.75
N GLY A 76 4.83 1.46 23.10
CA GLY A 76 5.26 1.16 24.48
C GLY A 76 5.61 -0.30 24.80
N ASN A 77 5.96 -0.55 26.08
CA ASN A 77 6.41 -1.83 26.66
C ASN A 77 5.31 -2.91 26.80
N GLY A 78 4.30 -2.89 25.93
CA GLY A 78 3.27 -3.92 25.90
C GLY A 78 3.77 -5.18 25.18
N PRO A 79 3.24 -6.37 25.49
CA PRO A 79 3.54 -7.57 24.71
C PRO A 79 3.12 -7.35 23.24
N PRO A 80 3.79 -8.03 22.28
CA PRO A 80 3.40 -7.95 20.89
C PRO A 80 1.90 -8.25 20.73
N PHE A 81 1.21 -7.59 19.80
CA PHE A 81 -0.24 -7.75 19.59
C PHE A 81 -0.49 -9.17 19.06
N GLN A 82 -0.63 -10.12 19.99
CA GLN A 82 -0.88 -11.52 19.74
C GLN A 82 -2.40 -11.76 19.70
N GLY A 83 -2.90 -12.36 18.61
CA GLY A 83 -4.13 -13.15 18.66
C GLY A 83 -5.48 -12.44 18.59
N GLY A 84 -5.57 -11.16 18.19
CA GLY A 84 -6.87 -10.52 17.88
C GLY A 84 -7.48 -11.02 16.55
N PRO A 85 -8.81 -10.92 16.33
CA PRO A 85 -9.45 -11.31 15.06
C PRO A 85 -9.15 -10.34 13.91
N SER A 86 -8.54 -9.19 14.18
CA SER A 86 -8.24 -8.15 13.22
C SER A 86 -6.85 -7.54 13.44
N PRO A 87 -6.22 -6.97 12.40
CA PRO A 87 -4.94 -6.31 12.54
C PRO A 87 -5.02 -5.14 13.54
N PRO A 88 -3.95 -4.85 14.30
CA PRO A 88 -3.94 -3.69 15.18
C PRO A 88 -4.00 -2.41 14.36
N ARG A 89 -4.85 -1.47 14.79
CA ARG A 89 -4.95 -0.14 14.17
C ARG A 89 -3.87 0.78 14.75
N GLY A 90 -3.58 1.86 14.05
CA GLY A 90 -2.54 2.81 14.44
C GLY A 90 -1.27 2.65 13.64
N MET A 91 -0.12 2.87 14.27
CA MET A 91 1.16 2.96 13.57
C MET A 91 1.69 1.59 13.13
N TRP A 92 2.23 1.55 11.92
CA TRP A 92 2.93 0.44 11.29
C TRP A 92 4.26 0.95 10.73
N ASN A 93 5.29 0.11 10.80
CA ASN A 93 6.54 0.34 10.08
C ASN A 93 6.48 -0.51 8.80
N VAL A 94 6.48 0.12 7.63
CA VAL A 94 6.39 -0.54 6.31
C VAL A 94 7.51 0.00 5.43
N TRP A 95 8.37 -0.87 4.91
CA TRP A 95 9.61 -0.47 4.21
C TRP A 95 10.45 0.56 5.00
N ASP A 96 10.56 0.36 6.31
CA ASP A 96 11.25 1.28 7.24
C ASP A 96 10.66 2.70 7.30
N CYS A 97 9.45 2.88 6.78
CA CYS A 97 8.71 4.14 6.80
C CYS A 97 7.47 4.02 7.71
N PRO A 98 7.05 5.13 8.36
CA PRO A 98 5.87 5.16 9.19
C PRO A 98 4.58 5.21 8.37
N PHE A 99 3.67 4.29 8.65
CA PHE A 99 2.33 4.24 8.09
C PHE A 99 1.29 4.17 9.20
N HIS A 100 0.08 4.63 8.91
CA HIS A 100 -1.07 4.55 9.80
C HIS A 100 -2.12 3.61 9.19
N LEU A 101 -2.45 2.53 9.91
CA LEU A 101 -3.53 1.61 9.54
C LEU A 101 -4.83 1.99 10.24
N THR A 102 -5.86 2.28 9.46
CA THR A 102 -7.18 2.70 9.93
C THR A 102 -8.30 2.01 9.16
N ASP A 103 -9.47 1.86 9.78
CA ASP A 103 -10.73 1.48 9.13
C ASP A 103 -11.60 2.69 8.77
N VAL A 104 -11.15 3.90 9.13
CA VAL A 104 -11.77 5.15 8.73
C VAL A 104 -11.22 5.54 7.36
N MET A 105 -12.10 5.68 6.37
CA MET A 105 -11.72 6.18 5.04
C MET A 105 -11.04 7.54 5.19
N PRO A 106 -9.76 7.65 4.83
CA PRO A 106 -9.04 8.90 5.01
C PRO A 106 -9.61 9.96 4.07
N ARG A 107 -9.78 11.18 4.58
CA ARG A 107 -10.24 12.34 3.81
C ARG A 107 -9.05 12.97 3.09
N TYR A 108 -8.49 12.23 2.14
CA TYR A 108 -7.63 12.84 1.13
C TYR A 108 -8.45 12.97 -0.13
N ASP A 109 -8.33 14.11 -0.80
CA ASP A 109 -8.93 14.27 -2.10
C ASP A 109 -8.44 13.12 -2.97
N ALA A 110 -9.39 12.37 -3.55
CA ALA A 110 -9.03 11.40 -4.56
C ALA A 110 -8.20 12.15 -5.61
N ILE A 111 -7.16 11.50 -6.11
CA ILE A 111 -6.46 11.97 -7.30
C ILE A 111 -7.55 12.31 -8.33
N GLN A 112 -7.71 13.60 -8.64
CA GLN A 112 -8.78 14.01 -9.53
C GLN A 112 -8.46 13.42 -10.90
N SER A 113 -9.24 12.43 -11.28
CA SER A 113 -9.08 11.68 -12.52
C SER A 113 -10.10 12.18 -13.54
N PRO A 114 -9.71 12.47 -14.79
CA PRO A 114 -8.34 12.50 -15.29
C PRO A 114 -7.58 13.77 -14.85
N PHE A 115 -6.26 13.68 -14.74
CA PHE A 115 -5.39 14.86 -14.64
C PHE A 115 -4.18 14.76 -15.56
N THR A 116 -3.63 15.92 -15.91
CA THR A 116 -2.38 16.02 -16.66
C THR A 116 -1.39 16.85 -15.86
N LEU A 117 -0.23 16.26 -15.57
CA LEU A 117 0.92 16.95 -15.00
C LEU A 117 1.90 17.23 -16.14
N LYS A 118 2.18 18.50 -16.41
CA LYS A 118 3.27 18.90 -17.30
C LYS A 118 4.41 19.42 -16.44
N VAL A 119 5.55 18.76 -16.53
CA VAL A 119 6.84 19.25 -16.01
C VAL A 119 7.82 19.35 -17.19
N PRO A 120 8.94 20.09 -17.06
CA PRO A 120 9.79 20.44 -18.20
C PRO A 120 10.28 19.26 -19.04
N PHE A 121 10.45 18.09 -18.42
CA PHE A 121 11.01 16.89 -19.06
C PHE A 121 9.97 15.78 -19.29
N VAL A 122 8.75 15.89 -18.73
CA VAL A 122 7.72 14.87 -18.91
C VAL A 122 6.32 15.45 -18.84
N GLU A 123 5.48 15.03 -19.77
CA GLU A 123 4.03 15.16 -19.69
C GLU A 123 3.44 13.83 -19.24
N MET A 124 2.72 13.86 -18.12
CA MET A 124 2.08 12.71 -17.52
C MET A 124 0.57 12.91 -17.56
N ALA A 125 -0.15 11.99 -18.21
CA ALA A 125 -1.61 11.95 -18.19
C ALA A 125 -2.08 10.73 -17.42
N TYR A 126 -2.88 10.96 -16.38
CA TYR A 126 -3.52 9.94 -15.58
C TYR A 126 -5.00 9.88 -15.87
N ARG A 127 -5.55 8.67 -16.02
CA ARG A 127 -6.99 8.44 -16.09
C ARG A 127 -7.37 7.11 -15.44
N GLU A 128 -8.60 6.99 -14.97
CA GLU A 128 -9.15 5.75 -14.42
C GLU A 128 -10.34 5.28 -15.26
N GLU A 129 -10.39 3.98 -15.55
CA GLU A 129 -11.54 3.33 -16.19
C GLU A 129 -11.94 2.11 -15.35
N GLY A 130 -13.04 2.24 -14.61
CA GLY A 130 -13.47 1.21 -13.65
C GLY A 130 -12.45 1.01 -12.52
N ALA A 131 -11.85 -0.18 -12.45
CA ALA A 131 -10.82 -0.53 -11.46
C ALA A 131 -9.38 -0.42 -12.01
N VAL A 132 -9.21 0.11 -13.23
CA VAL A 132 -7.92 0.20 -13.91
C VAL A 132 -7.47 1.66 -13.96
N ALA A 133 -6.26 1.92 -13.48
CA ALA A 133 -5.59 3.20 -13.65
C ALA A 133 -4.66 3.13 -14.87
N TYR A 134 -4.73 4.15 -15.74
CA TYR A 134 -3.86 4.34 -16.89
C TYR A 134 -2.95 5.52 -16.62
N LEU A 135 -1.66 5.30 -16.86
CA LEU A 135 -0.63 6.33 -16.81
C LEU A 135 0.04 6.41 -18.18
N GLU A 136 -0.10 7.55 -18.84
CA GLU A 136 0.56 7.85 -20.11
C GLU A 136 1.67 8.86 -19.84
N LEU A 137 2.90 8.51 -20.24
CA LEU A 137 4.10 9.33 -20.03
C LEU A 137 4.68 9.68 -21.39
N VAL A 138 4.79 10.98 -21.66
CA VAL A 138 5.46 11.53 -22.85
C VAL A 138 6.70 12.27 -22.37
N ILE A 139 7.88 11.74 -22.68
CA ILE A 139 9.15 12.39 -22.35
C ILE A 139 9.33 13.57 -23.31
N CYS A 140 9.50 14.78 -22.78
CA CYS A 140 9.80 15.96 -23.57
C CYS A 140 11.32 16.01 -23.81
N GLU A 141 11.76 16.04 -25.07
CA GLU A 141 13.19 16.08 -25.48
C GLU A 141 13.90 17.41 -25.16
N THR A 142 13.47 18.15 -24.15
CA THR A 142 14.16 19.38 -23.75
C THR A 142 15.31 18.99 -22.82
N ALA A 143 16.55 19.19 -23.29
CA ALA A 143 17.73 18.97 -22.46
C ALA A 143 17.62 19.82 -21.19
N MET A 144 17.83 19.21 -20.03
CA MET A 144 18.00 19.96 -18.78
C MET A 144 19.31 20.71 -18.86
N ASP A 145 19.25 22.03 -18.99
CA ASP A 145 20.38 22.92 -18.79
C ASP A 145 20.40 23.41 -17.33
N ASP A 146 21.59 23.41 -16.72
CA ASP A 146 21.81 23.86 -15.34
C ASP A 146 21.46 25.36 -15.11
N GLU A 147 21.01 26.07 -16.14
CA GLU A 147 20.65 27.49 -16.07
C GLU A 147 19.25 27.74 -15.48
N SER A 148 18.43 26.70 -15.29
CA SER A 148 17.02 26.84 -14.89
C SER A 148 16.65 26.28 -13.49
N LEU A 149 17.63 25.97 -12.64
CA LEU A 149 17.43 25.54 -11.24
C LEU A 149 17.64 26.67 -10.22
#